data_AF-A0A845LCE0-F1
#
_entry.id   AF-A0A845LCE0-F1
#
_cell.length_a   1.000
_cell.length_b   1.000
_cell.length_c   1.000
_cell.angle_alpha   90.00
_cell.angle_beta   90.00
_cell.angle_gamma   90.00
#
_symmetry.space_group_name_H-M   'P 1'
#
loop_
_entity.id
_entity.type
_entity.pdbx_description
1 polymer ?
#
loop_
_entity_poly.entity_id
_entity_poly.type
_entity_poly.pdbx_seq_one_letter_code
_entity_poly.pdbx_strand_id
1 'polypeptide(L)'
;MSDEIRKIFTTEIREKKAAATGIHHKKGRRGLVGTMITPADLSGKEYRSPGSIEEYHLDDLISRLQSSPVLKEMILRRMDEQYQQYRHATEETLNTVTSILIEALNRFEGEAGELRRRIQRLESEHPGTPSRADISTRPTPLSWAPGKRIRWGSTPEEIKSSVFLQLERLQEMGNPICVETIKNEVPGMLRWLYGEKAVFNGLKGLQQEYRLHYEGKGTMRVPVRDTLSLEAPLPETLQRNEPQVADQAQPN
;
A
#
# COMPACT_ATOMS: atom_id res chain seq x y z
N MET A 1 15.07 33.81 -2.66
CA MET A 1 14.38 32.54 -3.02
C MET A 1 15.32 31.51 -3.65
N SER A 2 16.28 31.88 -4.52
CA SER A 2 17.22 30.93 -5.15
C SER A 2 18.19 30.24 -4.18
N ASP A 3 18.61 30.94 -3.13
CA ASP A 3 19.65 30.43 -2.23
C ASP A 3 19.10 29.45 -1.19
N GLU A 4 17.83 29.59 -0.84
CA GLU A 4 17.09 28.63 -0.01
C GLU A 4 16.91 27.31 -0.74
N ILE A 5 16.59 27.35 -2.04
CA ILE A 5 16.46 26.14 -2.87
C ILE A 5 17.81 25.43 -2.99
N ARG A 6 18.92 26.15 -3.19
CA ARG A 6 20.26 25.55 -3.19
C ARG A 6 20.62 24.94 -1.83
N LYS A 7 20.24 25.60 -0.74
CA LYS A 7 20.49 25.11 0.62
C LYS A 7 19.69 23.83 0.90
N ILE A 8 18.42 23.78 0.51
CA ILE A 8 17.56 22.59 0.64
C ILE A 8 18.09 21.43 -0.21
N PHE A 9 18.49 21.70 -1.46
CA PHE A 9 19.03 20.68 -2.37
C PHE A 9 20.37 20.11 -1.87
N THR A 10 21.24 20.97 -1.33
CA THR A 10 22.52 20.52 -0.77
C THR A 10 22.36 19.76 0.53
N THR A 11 21.39 20.13 1.38
CA THR A 11 21.04 19.33 2.57
C THR A 11 20.46 17.97 2.19
N GLU A 12 19.59 17.91 1.19
CA GLU A 12 19.00 16.66 0.72
C GLU A 12 20.06 15.72 0.13
N ILE A 13 21.01 16.24 -0.65
CA ILE A 13 22.15 15.45 -1.15
C ILE A 13 23.01 14.93 0.00
N ARG A 14 23.23 15.75 1.03
CA ARG A 14 24.05 15.37 2.19
C ARG A 14 23.36 14.29 3.03
N GLU A 15 22.05 14.40 3.24
CA GLU A 15 21.23 13.39 3.91
C GLU A 15 21.15 12.09 3.10
N LYS A 16 20.97 12.16 1.79
CA LYS A 16 21.01 10.98 0.91
C LYS A 16 22.38 10.29 0.94
N LYS A 17 23.48 11.05 1.00
CA LYS A 17 24.83 10.49 1.20
C LYS A 17 25.01 9.87 2.59
N ALA A 18 24.48 10.50 3.64
CA ALA A 18 24.52 9.94 5.00
C ALA A 18 23.70 8.64 5.10
N ALA A 19 22.52 8.59 4.48
CA ALA A 19 21.69 7.40 4.41
C ALA A 19 22.34 6.29 3.57
N ALA A 20 23.01 6.64 2.45
CA ALA A 20 23.73 5.69 1.61
C ALA A 20 25.03 5.15 2.26
N THR A 21 25.70 5.95 3.10
CA THR A 21 26.93 5.54 3.79
C THR A 21 26.68 4.61 4.98
N GLY A 22 25.43 4.47 5.45
CA GLY A 22 25.03 3.46 6.45
C GLY A 22 25.07 2.01 5.96
N ILE A 23 25.33 1.76 4.67
CA ILE A 23 25.33 0.42 4.05
C ILE A 23 26.74 0.05 3.55
N HIS A 24 27.81 0.47 4.25
CA HIS A 24 29.18 0.18 3.81
C HIS A 24 30.10 -0.49 4.84
N HIS A 25 29.56 -1.22 5.82
CA HIS A 25 30.39 -2.05 6.71
C HIS A 25 29.95 -3.51 6.88
N LYS A 26 29.17 -4.07 5.95
CA LYS A 26 29.09 -5.53 5.80
C LYS A 26 29.19 -5.94 4.33
N LYS A 27 30.41 -6.34 3.93
CA LYS A 27 30.64 -7.25 2.81
C LYS A 27 29.74 -8.48 3.00
N GLY A 28 28.66 -8.58 2.24
CA GLY A 28 27.72 -9.70 2.31
C GLY A 28 26.87 -9.80 1.05
N ARG A 29 27.33 -10.63 0.12
CA ARG A 29 26.60 -11.28 -1.00
C ARG A 29 25.30 -10.61 -1.50
N ARG A 30 25.38 -10.04 -2.71
CA ARG A 30 24.27 -9.80 -3.65
C ARG A 30 23.20 -8.79 -3.20
N GLY A 31 23.58 -7.51 -3.11
CA GLY A 31 22.67 -6.43 -3.49
C GLY A 31 22.85 -6.16 -4.98
N LEU A 32 21.77 -6.18 -5.77
CA LEU A 32 21.79 -5.69 -7.15
C LEU A 32 22.05 -4.18 -7.11
N VAL A 33 23.31 -3.78 -7.27
CA VAL A 33 23.67 -2.39 -7.56
C VAL A 33 23.44 -2.22 -9.05
N GLY A 34 22.37 -1.51 -9.42
CA GLY A 34 22.17 -1.12 -10.81
C GLY A 34 23.36 -0.27 -11.26
N THR A 35 24.12 -0.76 -12.23
CA THR A 35 25.16 0.03 -12.89
C THR A 35 24.47 1.10 -13.70
N MET A 36 24.57 2.35 -13.27
CA MET A 36 24.11 3.49 -14.04
C MET A 36 25.08 3.65 -15.22
N ILE A 37 24.62 3.29 -16.42
CA ILE A 37 25.40 3.49 -17.65
C ILE A 37 25.31 4.96 -18.02
N THR A 38 26.46 5.63 -18.03
CA THR A 38 26.59 7.03 -18.43
C THR A 38 27.05 7.14 -19.88
N PRO A 39 26.81 8.27 -20.57
CA PRO A 39 27.33 8.48 -21.93
C PRO A 39 28.86 8.37 -22.03
N ALA A 40 29.60 8.64 -20.96
CA ALA A 40 31.05 8.41 -20.88
C ALA A 40 31.41 6.94 -21.10
N ASP A 41 30.65 6.03 -20.49
CA ASP A 41 30.84 4.57 -20.61
C ASP A 41 30.59 4.08 -22.04
N LEU A 42 29.65 4.71 -22.75
CA LEU A 42 29.38 4.44 -24.17
C LEU A 42 30.50 4.96 -25.09
N SER A 43 31.26 5.96 -24.64
CA SER A 43 32.34 6.59 -25.41
C SER A 43 33.73 6.02 -25.11
N GLY A 44 33.85 5.07 -24.17
CA GLY A 44 35.12 4.44 -23.79
C GLY A 44 36.09 5.37 -23.05
N LYS A 45 35.61 6.47 -22.48
CA LYS A 45 36.45 7.41 -21.72
C LYS A 45 36.49 7.04 -20.25
N GLU A 46 37.70 6.83 -19.72
CA GLU A 46 37.91 6.64 -18.28
C GLU A 46 37.66 7.94 -17.52
N TYR A 47 36.90 7.86 -16.42
CA TYR A 47 36.70 8.97 -15.51
C TYR A 47 38.03 9.41 -14.91
N ARG A 48 38.45 10.65 -15.18
CA ARG A 48 39.72 11.20 -14.67
C ARG A 48 39.77 11.32 -13.15
N SER A 49 38.62 11.34 -12.47
CA SER A 49 38.58 11.37 -11.00
C SER A 49 37.26 10.82 -10.44
N PRO A 50 37.29 10.11 -9.30
CA PRO A 50 36.07 9.70 -8.60
C PRO A 50 35.32 10.93 -8.07
N GLY A 51 34.18 11.26 -8.69
CA GLY A 51 33.30 12.35 -8.27
C GLY A 51 33.07 13.46 -9.29
N SER A 52 33.76 13.47 -10.43
CA SER A 52 33.44 14.37 -11.54
C SER A 52 32.41 13.71 -12.47
N ILE A 53 31.13 13.78 -12.11
CA ILE A 53 30.07 13.55 -13.10
C ILE A 53 30.07 14.82 -13.96
N GLU A 54 30.60 14.72 -15.17
CA GLU A 54 30.47 15.82 -16.14
C GLU A 54 28.97 16.11 -16.31
N GLU A 55 28.59 17.39 -16.24
CA GLU A 55 27.22 17.82 -16.55
C GLU A 55 26.98 17.54 -18.04
N TYR A 56 26.32 16.41 -18.33
CA TYR A 56 25.92 16.06 -19.68
C TYR A 56 24.65 16.83 -20.02
N HIS A 57 24.78 17.88 -20.82
CA HIS A 57 23.64 18.54 -21.43
C HIS A 57 22.98 17.61 -22.46
N LEU A 58 21.66 17.45 -22.36
CA LEU A 58 20.89 16.61 -23.29
C LEU A 58 21.05 17.06 -24.75
N ASP A 59 21.23 18.36 -24.97
CA ASP A 59 21.41 18.94 -26.30
C ASP A 59 22.71 18.47 -26.97
N ASP A 60 23.79 18.27 -26.21
CA ASP A 60 25.05 17.73 -26.72
C ASP A 60 24.92 16.25 -27.11
N LEU A 61 24.14 15.49 -26.34
CA LEU A 61 23.83 14.11 -26.67
C LEU A 61 22.97 14.03 -27.93
N ILE A 62 21.93 14.86 -28.04
CA ILE A 62 21.06 14.94 -29.23
C ILE A 62 21.89 15.33 -30.46
N SER A 63 22.76 16.33 -30.35
CA SER A 63 23.63 16.77 -31.44
C SER A 63 24.59 15.65 -31.89
N ARG A 64 25.16 14.89 -30.95
CA ARG A 64 26.00 13.71 -31.27
C ARG A 64 25.20 12.59 -31.92
N LEU A 65 23.99 12.31 -31.45
CA LEU A 65 23.11 11.30 -32.05
C LEU A 65 22.65 11.68 -33.46
N GLN A 66 22.44 12.98 -33.72
CA GLN A 66 22.16 13.48 -35.06
C GLN A 66 23.37 13.34 -35.98
N SER A 67 24.58 13.55 -35.45
CA SER A 67 25.82 13.41 -36.23
C SER A 67 26.20 11.96 -36.55
N SER A 68 25.69 10.97 -35.81
CA SER A 68 26.02 9.56 -35.99
C SER A 68 24.75 8.69 -36.00
N PRO A 69 24.20 8.37 -37.19
CA PRO A 69 22.99 7.55 -37.30
C PRO A 69 23.19 6.12 -36.77
N VAL A 70 24.40 5.56 -36.92
CA VAL A 70 24.75 4.21 -36.43
C VAL A 70 24.67 4.15 -34.90
N LEU A 71 25.20 5.17 -34.20
CA LEU A 71 25.13 5.23 -32.74
C LEU A 71 23.67 5.35 -32.27
N LYS A 72 22.86 6.14 -32.96
CA LYS A 72 21.42 6.27 -32.70
C LYS A 72 20.70 4.93 -32.84
N GLU A 73 20.91 4.20 -33.94
CA GLU A 73 20.28 2.88 -34.16
C GLU A 73 20.71 1.87 -33.10
N MET A 74 22.00 1.85 -32.73
CA MET A 74 22.50 0.95 -31.68
C MET A 74 21.85 1.23 -30.33
N ILE A 75 21.69 2.52 -29.96
CA ILE A 75 21.04 2.90 -28.70
C ILE A 75 19.55 2.55 -28.72
N LEU A 76 18.85 2.85 -29.80
CA LEU A 76 17.43 2.50 -29.95
C LEU A 76 17.22 0.99 -29.85
N ARG A 77 18.01 0.20 -30.57
CA ARG A 77 17.97 -1.27 -30.48
C ARG A 77 18.24 -1.76 -29.06
N ARG A 78 19.22 -1.16 -28.37
CA ARG A 78 19.53 -1.55 -26.99
C ARG A 78 18.39 -1.21 -26.03
N MET A 79 17.74 -0.06 -26.21
CA MET A 79 16.55 0.32 -25.45
C MET A 79 15.39 -0.63 -25.71
N ASP A 80 15.16 -1.03 -26.97
CA ASP A 80 14.12 -2.00 -27.32
C ASP A 80 14.39 -3.37 -26.67
N GLU A 81 15.63 -3.84 -26.70
CA GLU A 81 16.04 -5.07 -26.00
C GLU A 81 15.78 -4.99 -24.50
N GLN A 82 16.12 -3.86 -23.86
CA GLN A 82 15.85 -3.65 -22.43
C GLN A 82 14.35 -3.58 -22.12
N TYR A 83 13.57 -2.93 -22.98
CA TYR A 83 12.12 -2.86 -22.82
C TYR A 83 11.48 -4.25 -22.96
N GLN A 84 11.93 -5.05 -23.92
CA GLN A 84 11.47 -6.43 -24.09
C GLN A 84 11.83 -7.30 -22.88
N GLN A 85 13.06 -7.17 -22.36
CA GLN A 85 13.47 -7.88 -21.15
C GLN A 85 12.64 -7.49 -19.93
N TYR A 86 12.41 -6.19 -19.75
CA TYR A 86 11.57 -5.69 -18.67
C TYR A 86 10.15 -6.24 -18.78
N ARG A 87 9.54 -6.18 -19.98
CA ARG A 87 8.22 -6.73 -20.24
C ARG A 87 8.15 -8.22 -19.91
N HIS A 88 9.11 -9.02 -20.41
CA HIS A 88 9.16 -10.45 -20.14
C HIS A 88 9.27 -10.74 -18.64
N ALA A 89 10.16 -10.04 -17.92
CA ALA A 89 10.29 -10.19 -16.47
C ALA A 89 8.99 -9.84 -15.75
N THR A 90 8.29 -8.78 -16.17
CA THR A 90 6.99 -8.43 -15.58
C THR A 90 5.94 -9.52 -15.84
N GLU A 91 5.87 -10.07 -17.06
CA GLU A 91 4.95 -11.18 -17.39
C GLU A 91 5.26 -12.44 -16.55
N GLU A 92 6.52 -12.80 -16.37
CA GLU A 92 6.94 -13.91 -15.51
C GLU A 92 6.55 -13.70 -14.03
N THR A 93 6.74 -12.48 -13.51
CA THR A 93 6.33 -12.18 -12.13
C THR A 93 4.82 -12.27 -11.94
N LEU A 94 4.03 -11.77 -12.90
CA LEU A 94 2.58 -11.88 -12.87
C LEU A 94 2.10 -13.33 -12.97
N ASN A 95 2.73 -14.14 -13.81
CA ASN A 95 2.45 -15.57 -13.91
C ASN A 95 2.75 -16.29 -12.57
N THR A 96 3.86 -15.94 -11.93
CA THR A 96 4.23 -16.50 -10.62
C THR A 96 3.21 -16.13 -9.55
N VAL A 97 2.80 -14.85 -9.49
CA VAL A 97 1.76 -14.39 -8.54
C VAL A 97 0.44 -15.11 -8.80
N THR A 98 0.04 -15.26 -10.06
CA THR A 98 -1.18 -15.97 -10.45
C THR A 98 -1.14 -17.43 -10.00
N SER A 99 0.00 -18.11 -10.18
CA SER A 99 0.17 -19.49 -9.72
C SER A 99 0.06 -19.63 -8.20
N ILE A 100 0.65 -18.70 -7.44
CA ILE A 100 0.55 -18.67 -5.97
C ILE A 100 -0.90 -18.46 -5.54
N LEU A 101 -1.63 -17.55 -6.19
CA LEU A 101 -3.03 -17.29 -5.88
C LEU A 101 -3.92 -18.50 -6.17
N ILE A 102 -3.71 -19.20 -7.29
CA ILE A 102 -4.44 -20.42 -7.61
C ILE A 102 -4.18 -21.49 -6.54
N GLU A 103 -2.93 -21.70 -6.13
CA GLU A 103 -2.61 -22.67 -5.09
C GLU A 103 -3.25 -22.31 -3.74
N ALA A 104 -3.22 -21.03 -3.35
CA ALA A 104 -3.85 -20.55 -2.14
C ALA A 104 -5.37 -20.75 -2.16
N LEU A 105 -6.05 -20.43 -3.27
CA LEU A 105 -7.48 -20.65 -3.43
C LEU A 105 -7.85 -22.13 -3.33
N ASN A 106 -7.09 -23.02 -3.97
CA ASN A 106 -7.31 -24.46 -3.87
C ASN A 106 -7.19 -24.98 -2.42
N ARG A 107 -6.25 -24.44 -1.64
CA ARG A 107 -6.13 -24.78 -0.20
C ARG A 107 -7.36 -24.34 0.59
N PHE A 108 -7.84 -23.11 0.37
CA PHE A 108 -9.06 -22.61 1.02
C PHE A 108 -10.30 -23.41 0.63
N GLU A 109 -10.44 -23.80 -0.63
CA GLU A 109 -11.54 -24.66 -1.08
C GLU A 109 -11.49 -26.04 -0.39
N GLY A 110 -10.29 -26.60 -0.22
CA GLY A 110 -10.08 -27.83 0.55
C GLY A 110 -10.54 -27.72 2.01
N GLU A 111 -10.08 -26.69 2.72
CA GLU A 111 -10.47 -26.42 4.11
C GLU A 111 -11.97 -26.16 4.26
N ALA A 112 -12.56 -25.38 3.33
CA ALA A 112 -14.00 -25.13 3.31
C ALA A 112 -14.79 -26.43 3.08
N GLY A 113 -14.30 -27.31 2.21
CA GLY A 113 -14.87 -28.64 1.98
C GLY A 113 -14.77 -29.55 3.21
N GLU A 114 -13.68 -29.50 3.96
CA GLU A 114 -13.52 -30.20 5.23
C GLU A 114 -14.47 -29.68 6.31
N LEU A 115 -14.59 -28.36 6.45
CA LEU A 115 -15.53 -27.73 7.38
C LEU A 115 -16.99 -28.12 7.06
N ARG A 116 -17.38 -28.08 5.78
CA ARG A 116 -18.71 -28.52 5.35
C ARG A 116 -18.96 -29.99 5.70
N ARG A 117 -17.99 -30.88 5.44
CA ARG A 117 -18.09 -32.30 5.82
C ARG A 117 -18.19 -32.48 7.33
N ARG A 118 -17.46 -31.68 8.13
CA ARG A 118 -17.52 -31.72 9.59
C ARG A 118 -18.89 -31.29 10.11
N ILE A 119 -19.45 -30.20 9.56
CA ILE A 119 -20.81 -29.74 9.89
C ILE A 119 -21.83 -30.84 9.56
N GLN A 120 -21.75 -31.43 8.37
CA GLN A 120 -22.66 -32.49 7.95
C GLN A 120 -22.57 -33.73 8.87
N ARG A 121 -21.38 -34.12 9.33
CA ARG A 121 -21.22 -35.20 10.32
C ARG A 121 -21.91 -34.86 11.64
N LEU A 122 -21.66 -33.65 12.18
CA LEU A 122 -22.28 -33.20 13.42
C LEU A 122 -23.81 -33.15 13.33
N GLU A 123 -24.34 -32.71 12.17
CA GLU A 123 -25.78 -32.73 11.88
C GLU A 123 -26.33 -34.16 11.81
N SER A 124 -25.58 -35.10 11.23
CA SER A 124 -25.98 -36.52 11.14
C SER A 124 -25.88 -37.28 12.47
N GLU A 125 -24.99 -36.87 13.37
CA GLU A 125 -24.85 -37.44 14.72
C GLU A 125 -25.93 -36.91 15.69
N HIS A 126 -26.55 -35.78 15.39
CA HIS A 126 -27.65 -35.20 16.16
C HIS A 126 -28.96 -35.11 15.35
N PRO A 127 -29.49 -36.22 14.78
CA PRO A 127 -30.73 -36.19 14.03
C PRO A 127 -31.91 -36.14 15.01
N GLY A 128 -32.24 -34.94 15.47
CA GLY A 128 -33.49 -34.70 16.17
C GLY A 128 -33.43 -34.66 17.70
N THR A 129 -32.55 -33.83 18.27
CA THR A 129 -32.93 -33.13 19.50
C THR A 129 -33.75 -31.91 19.08
N PRO A 130 -35.10 -31.95 19.07
CA PRO A 130 -35.88 -30.73 18.98
C PRO A 130 -35.48 -29.89 20.19
N SER A 131 -34.75 -28.81 19.93
CA SER A 131 -34.35 -27.82 20.91
C SER A 131 -35.62 -27.14 21.43
N ARG A 132 -36.24 -27.79 22.41
CA ARG A 132 -37.29 -27.28 23.25
C ARG A 132 -36.61 -26.30 24.20
N ALA A 133 -36.74 -25.02 23.86
CA ALA A 133 -36.76 -23.81 24.68
C ALA A 133 -35.92 -23.74 25.98
N ASP A 134 -35.33 -22.56 26.16
CA ASP A 134 -34.72 -22.02 27.39
C ASP A 134 -33.40 -22.70 27.77
N ILE A 135 -32.24 -22.13 27.46
CA ILE A 135 -31.78 -20.87 28.06
C ILE A 135 -31.10 -20.03 26.98
N SER A 136 -31.81 -19.02 26.50
CA SER A 136 -31.21 -17.85 25.87
C SER A 136 -30.47 -17.04 26.93
N THR A 137 -29.22 -17.41 27.21
CA THR A 137 -28.17 -16.47 27.63
C THR A 137 -27.35 -16.05 26.40
N ARG A 138 -28.01 -15.82 25.26
CA ARG A 138 -27.52 -14.74 24.41
C ARG A 138 -27.69 -13.46 25.24
N PRO A 139 -26.61 -12.72 25.56
CA PRO A 139 -26.80 -11.39 26.11
C PRO A 139 -27.66 -10.67 25.09
N THR A 140 -28.89 -10.35 25.49
CA THR A 140 -29.74 -9.42 24.76
C THR A 140 -28.82 -8.26 24.38
N PRO A 141 -28.64 -7.92 23.09
CA PRO A 141 -27.84 -6.76 22.74
C PRO A 141 -28.48 -5.62 23.51
N LEU A 142 -27.78 -5.13 24.55
CA LEU A 142 -28.30 -4.08 25.41
C LEU A 142 -28.65 -2.96 24.45
N SER A 143 -29.94 -2.70 24.24
CA SER A 143 -30.36 -1.55 23.48
C SER A 143 -30.07 -0.35 24.38
N TRP A 144 -28.87 0.21 24.19
CA TRP A 144 -28.45 1.39 24.91
C TRP A 144 -29.24 2.56 24.33
N ALA A 145 -30.32 2.94 25.04
CA ALA A 145 -31.06 4.15 24.74
C ALA A 145 -30.08 5.34 24.66
N PRO A 146 -30.16 6.17 23.61
CA PRO A 146 -29.32 7.36 23.47
C PRO A 146 -29.50 8.23 24.71
N GLY A 147 -28.42 8.43 25.47
CA GLY A 147 -28.43 9.20 26.73
C GLY A 147 -27.90 8.48 27.96
N LYS A 148 -27.69 7.15 27.92
CA LYS A 148 -26.99 6.45 29.02
C LYS A 148 -25.49 6.75 28.99
N ARG A 149 -25.02 7.49 30.01
CA ARG A 149 -23.60 7.80 30.22
C ARG A 149 -22.79 6.51 30.38
N ILE A 150 -21.81 6.31 29.49
CA ILE A 150 -20.90 5.16 29.53
C ILE A 150 -20.07 5.23 30.82
N ARG A 151 -20.06 4.15 31.60
CA ARG A 151 -19.15 3.98 32.74
C ARG A 151 -17.85 3.38 32.22
N TRP A 152 -16.80 4.20 32.17
CA TRP A 152 -15.51 3.81 31.59
C TRP A 152 -14.67 2.91 32.50
N GLY A 153 -14.99 2.79 33.79
CA GLY A 153 -14.13 2.12 34.77
C GLY A 153 -13.14 3.07 35.43
N SER A 154 -12.38 2.52 36.39
CA SER A 154 -11.42 3.28 37.21
C SER A 154 -9.97 2.83 37.01
N THR A 155 -9.77 1.60 36.52
CA THR A 155 -8.45 1.06 36.18
C THR A 155 -8.20 1.15 34.68
N PRO A 156 -6.93 1.21 34.23
CA PRO A 156 -6.62 1.27 32.80
C PRO A 156 -7.13 0.04 32.06
N GLU A 157 -7.14 -1.14 32.66
CA GLU A 157 -7.61 -2.39 32.06
C GLU A 157 -9.14 -2.40 31.86
N GLU A 158 -9.91 -1.85 32.82
CA GLU A 158 -11.35 -1.68 32.71
C GLU A 158 -11.70 -0.68 31.60
N ILE A 159 -10.92 0.40 31.50
CA ILE A 159 -11.08 1.42 30.45
C ILE A 159 -10.79 0.79 29.09
N LYS A 160 -9.71 0.03 28.94
CA LYS A 160 -9.39 -0.68 27.69
C LYS A 160 -10.52 -1.61 27.27
N SER A 161 -11.02 -2.41 28.21
CA SER A 161 -12.13 -3.34 27.96
C SER A 161 -13.41 -2.62 27.51
N SER A 162 -13.75 -1.51 28.16
CA SER A 162 -14.93 -0.70 27.82
C SER A 162 -14.78 -0.03 26.45
N VAL A 163 -13.58 0.44 26.12
CA VAL A 163 -13.25 1.02 24.81
C VAL A 163 -13.33 -0.02 23.71
N PHE A 164 -12.78 -1.22 23.92
CA PHE A 164 -12.84 -2.30 22.93
C PHE A 164 -14.26 -2.77 22.66
N LEU A 165 -15.11 -2.89 23.69
CA LEU A 165 -16.52 -3.22 23.52
C LEU A 165 -17.26 -2.16 22.67
N GLN A 166 -16.86 -0.90 22.79
CA GLN A 166 -17.44 0.17 21.99
C GLN A 166 -16.92 0.18 20.53
N LEU A 167 -15.66 -0.21 20.31
CA LEU A 167 -15.11 -0.39 18.96
C LEU A 167 -15.76 -1.56 18.23
N GLU A 168 -16.01 -2.68 18.94
CA GLU A 168 -16.72 -3.84 18.41
C GLU A 168 -18.11 -3.42 17.89
N ARG A 169 -18.82 -2.59 18.66
CA ARG A 169 -20.10 -2.02 18.24
C ARG A 169 -20.00 -1.16 16.98
N LEU A 170 -18.98 -0.29 16.89
CA LEU A 170 -18.78 0.53 15.68
C LEU A 170 -18.52 -0.35 14.45
N GLN A 171 -17.81 -1.46 14.64
CA GLN A 171 -17.52 -2.44 13.61
C GLN A 171 -18.77 -3.24 13.20
N GLU A 172 -19.63 -3.63 14.15
CA GLU A 172 -20.93 -4.27 13.86
C GLU A 172 -21.87 -3.36 13.06
N MET A 173 -21.81 -2.05 13.33
CA MET A 173 -22.55 -1.04 12.56
C MET A 173 -21.93 -0.78 11.17
N GLY A 174 -20.76 -1.35 10.86
CA GLY A 174 -20.05 -1.15 9.60
C GLY A 174 -19.37 0.21 9.47
N ASN A 175 -19.21 0.95 10.58
CA ASN A 175 -18.57 2.26 10.57
C ASN A 175 -17.05 2.11 10.71
N PRO A 176 -16.25 2.85 9.93
CA PRO A 176 -14.80 2.80 10.04
C PRO A 176 -14.33 3.39 11.38
N ILE A 177 -13.30 2.79 11.96
CA ILE A 177 -12.66 3.25 13.20
C ILE A 177 -11.75 4.45 12.88
N CYS A 178 -12.35 5.62 12.73
CA CYS A 178 -11.68 6.91 12.54
C CYS A 178 -12.07 7.94 13.61
N VAL A 179 -11.30 9.02 13.73
CA VAL A 179 -11.52 10.05 14.77
C VAL A 179 -12.89 10.71 14.63
N GLU A 180 -13.36 10.91 13.40
CA GLU A 180 -14.65 11.56 13.12
C GLU A 180 -15.83 10.70 13.59
N THR A 181 -15.84 9.41 13.25
CA THR A 181 -16.82 8.44 13.74
C THR A 181 -16.83 8.42 15.27
N ILE A 182 -15.66 8.36 15.88
CA ILE A 182 -15.53 8.33 17.35
C ILE A 182 -16.06 9.61 17.96
N LYS A 183 -15.78 10.77 17.37
CA LYS A 183 -16.25 12.07 17.85
C LYS A 183 -17.77 12.18 17.79
N ASN A 184 -18.39 11.63 16.76
CA ASN A 184 -19.84 11.72 16.55
C ASN A 184 -20.60 10.70 17.39
N GLU A 185 -20.13 9.45 17.44
CA GLU A 185 -20.82 8.35 18.11
C GLU A 185 -20.46 8.25 19.60
N VAL A 186 -19.19 8.51 19.96
CA VAL A 186 -18.66 8.29 21.30
C VAL A 186 -17.61 9.33 21.70
N PRO A 187 -17.96 10.63 21.76
CA PRO A 187 -16.98 11.70 22.01
C PRO A 187 -16.22 11.52 23.33
N GLY A 188 -16.83 10.88 24.34
CA GLY A 188 -16.18 10.57 25.61
C GLY A 188 -14.95 9.66 25.49
N MET A 189 -14.84 8.85 24.43
CA MET A 189 -13.70 7.98 24.18
C MET A 189 -12.42 8.76 23.85
N LEU A 190 -12.55 9.96 23.26
CA LEU A 190 -11.40 10.81 22.90
C LEU A 190 -10.56 11.20 24.11
N ARG A 191 -11.18 11.31 25.30
CA ARG A 191 -10.47 11.59 26.55
C ARG A 191 -9.41 10.52 26.86
N TRP A 192 -9.69 9.27 26.53
CA TRP A 192 -8.77 8.15 26.80
C TRP A 192 -7.74 7.93 25.69
N LEU A 193 -7.91 8.61 24.55
CA LEU A 193 -6.99 8.59 23.41
C LEU A 193 -6.01 9.76 23.42
N TYR A 194 -6.46 10.94 23.82
CA TYR A 194 -5.70 12.19 23.69
C TYR A 194 -5.68 13.04 24.97
N GLY A 195 -6.33 12.60 26.05
CA GLY A 195 -6.33 13.34 27.31
C GLY A 195 -5.08 13.10 28.16
N GLU A 196 -4.92 13.89 29.22
CA GLU A 196 -3.80 13.76 30.18
C GLU A 196 -3.70 12.39 30.86
N LYS A 197 -4.83 11.67 30.94
CA LYS A 197 -4.92 10.29 31.45
C LYS A 197 -5.16 9.30 30.32
N ALA A 198 -4.64 9.57 29.12
CA ALA A 198 -4.79 8.67 27.99
C ALA A 198 -4.20 7.30 28.31
N VAL A 199 -5.00 6.27 28.05
CA VAL A 199 -4.62 4.87 28.25
C VAL A 199 -4.01 4.30 26.95
N PHE A 200 -4.28 4.96 25.82
CA PHE A 200 -3.80 4.59 24.50
C PHE A 200 -2.91 5.70 23.93
N ASN A 201 -1.90 5.31 23.15
CA ASN A 201 -1.03 6.23 22.43
C ASN A 201 -1.72 6.75 21.14
N GLY A 202 -2.84 7.46 21.31
CA GLY A 202 -3.67 7.95 20.22
C GLY A 202 -4.39 6.85 19.43
N LEU A 203 -4.97 7.22 18.27
CA LEU A 203 -5.76 6.30 17.45
C LEU A 203 -4.92 5.11 16.92
N LYS A 204 -3.66 5.36 16.54
CA LYS A 204 -2.77 4.29 16.04
C LYS A 204 -2.48 3.24 17.12
N GLY A 205 -2.21 3.69 18.35
CA GLY A 205 -2.02 2.80 19.49
C GLY A 205 -3.28 1.99 19.80
N LEU A 206 -4.45 2.63 19.76
CA LEU A 206 -5.73 1.95 19.94
C LEU A 206 -5.98 0.86 18.90
N GLN A 207 -5.77 1.15 17.61
CA GLN A 207 -5.96 0.17 16.54
C GLN A 207 -5.01 -1.02 16.67
N GLN A 208 -3.75 -0.77 17.06
CA GLN A 208 -2.76 -1.83 17.27
C GLN A 208 -3.13 -2.71 18.46
N GLU A 209 -3.48 -2.12 19.60
CA GLU A 209 -3.88 -2.87 20.80
C GLU A 209 -5.18 -3.64 20.57
N TYR A 210 -6.15 -3.05 19.86
CA TYR A 210 -7.39 -3.71 19.47
C TYR A 210 -7.12 -4.93 18.59
N ARG A 211 -6.23 -4.80 17.59
CA ARG A 211 -5.83 -5.93 16.75
C ARG A 211 -5.22 -7.07 17.57
N LEU A 212 -4.28 -6.75 18.47
CA LEU A 212 -3.64 -7.75 19.34
C LEU A 212 -4.65 -8.44 20.28
N HIS A 213 -5.60 -7.68 20.83
CA HIS A 213 -6.65 -8.23 21.70
C HIS A 213 -7.57 -9.20 20.95
N TYR A 214 -7.86 -8.95 19.67
CA TYR A 214 -8.66 -9.85 18.83
C TYR A 214 -7.88 -11.07 18.33
N GLU A 215 -6.62 -10.90 17.95
CA GLU A 215 -5.73 -12.00 17.56
C GLU A 215 -5.53 -12.98 18.73
N GLY A 216 -5.37 -12.47 19.95
CA GLY A 216 -5.25 -13.29 21.16
C GLY A 216 -6.53 -14.06 21.54
N LYS A 217 -7.71 -13.62 21.10
CA LYS A 217 -9.00 -14.28 21.36
C LYS A 217 -9.44 -15.26 20.26
N GLY A 218 -8.62 -15.48 19.22
CA GLY A 218 -8.90 -16.46 18.16
C GLY A 218 -10.19 -16.22 17.38
N THR A 219 -10.77 -15.02 17.45
CA THR A 219 -12.08 -14.69 16.87
C THR A 219 -11.87 -13.80 15.64
N MET A 220 -11.24 -14.32 14.58
CA MET A 220 -11.18 -13.61 13.30
C MET A 220 -12.43 -13.92 12.47
N ARG A 221 -13.43 -13.03 12.56
CA ARG A 221 -14.23 -12.63 11.41
C ARG A 221 -13.85 -11.19 11.08
N VAL A 222 -12.81 -11.01 10.27
CA VAL A 222 -12.53 -9.70 9.70
C VAL A 222 -13.37 -9.58 8.42
N PRO A 223 -14.38 -8.70 8.36
CA PRO A 223 -14.90 -8.26 7.09
C PRO A 223 -13.81 -7.37 6.48
N VAL A 224 -13.03 -7.93 5.56
CA VAL A 224 -12.10 -7.18 4.72
C VAL A 224 -12.94 -6.27 3.81
N ARG A 225 -13.21 -5.05 4.28
CA ARG A 225 -13.57 -3.92 3.44
C ARG A 225 -12.47 -2.88 3.56
N ASP A 226 -11.32 -3.23 2.99
CA ASP A 226 -10.38 -2.20 2.56
C ASP A 226 -10.97 -1.53 1.32
N THR A 227 -11.50 -0.34 1.56
CA THR A 227 -11.55 0.77 0.62
C THR A 227 -10.19 0.91 -0.09
N LEU A 228 -10.09 0.36 -1.29
CA LEU A 228 -9.23 0.87 -2.34
C LEU A 228 -10.13 1.36 -3.48
N SER A 229 -10.76 2.52 -3.27
CA SER A 229 -11.11 3.40 -4.39
C SER A 229 -9.80 3.96 -4.93
N LEU A 230 -9.17 3.20 -5.81
CA LEU A 230 -8.15 3.70 -6.73
C LEU A 230 -8.89 4.30 -7.92
N GLU A 231 -9.42 5.51 -7.74
CA GLU A 231 -9.91 6.31 -8.85
C GLU A 231 -8.66 6.83 -9.58
N ALA A 232 -8.31 6.17 -10.69
CA ALA A 232 -7.26 6.63 -11.58
C ALA A 232 -7.77 7.85 -12.35
N PRO A 233 -7.07 9.00 -12.35
CA PRO A 233 -7.35 10.05 -13.31
C PRO A 233 -6.86 9.57 -14.69
N LEU A 234 -7.81 9.32 -15.60
CA LEU A 234 -7.55 9.23 -17.03
C LEU A 234 -6.91 10.54 -17.51
N PRO A 235 -5.75 10.52 -18.18
CA PRO A 235 -5.28 11.68 -18.91
C PRO A 235 -6.08 11.81 -20.22
N GLU A 236 -7.01 12.76 -20.23
CA GLU A 236 -7.41 13.47 -21.45
C GLU A 236 -6.17 14.13 -22.05
N THR A 237 -5.72 13.71 -23.23
CA THR A 237 -5.34 14.57 -24.37
C THR A 237 -4.53 13.78 -25.40
N LEU A 238 -5.12 13.59 -26.59
CA LEU A 238 -4.43 13.83 -27.85
C LEU A 238 -5.49 14.00 -28.95
N GLN A 239 -5.98 15.24 -29.04
CA GLN A 239 -6.61 15.77 -30.24
C GLN A 239 -5.61 15.62 -31.39
N ARG A 240 -5.96 14.74 -32.30
CA ARG A 240 -5.31 14.59 -33.61
C ARG A 240 -5.79 15.74 -34.48
N ASN A 241 -5.05 16.84 -34.50
CA ASN A 241 -5.23 17.89 -35.50
C ASN A 241 -4.67 17.36 -36.84
N GLU A 242 -5.57 17.07 -37.77
CA GLU A 242 -5.24 16.92 -39.19
C GLU A 242 -4.80 18.28 -39.77
N PRO A 243 -3.71 18.34 -40.55
CA PRO A 243 -3.44 19.51 -41.36
C PRO A 243 -4.37 19.53 -42.58
N GLN A 244 -5.24 20.54 -42.62
CA GLN A 244 -6.07 20.90 -43.75
C GLN A 244 -5.17 21.39 -44.90
N VAL A 245 -5.08 20.62 -45.98
CA VAL A 245 -4.44 21.02 -47.24
C VAL A 245 -5.35 22.06 -47.89
N ALA A 246 -4.93 23.32 -47.84
CA ALA A 246 -5.53 24.41 -48.60
C ALA A 246 -5.05 24.33 -50.05
N ASP A 247 -5.95 23.88 -50.93
CA ASP A 247 -5.80 24.02 -52.38
C ASP A 247 -6.42 25.37 -52.78
N GLN A 248 -5.57 26.40 -52.90
CA GLN A 248 -5.90 27.64 -53.58
C GLN A 248 -4.89 27.87 -54.70
N ALA A 249 -5.27 27.46 -55.90
CA ALA A 249 -4.64 27.90 -57.13
C ALA A 249 -5.70 28.19 -58.19
N GLN A 250 -6.13 29.45 -58.25
CA GLN A 250 -6.37 30.14 -59.52
C GLN A 250 -5.76 31.53 -59.39
N PRO A 251 -5.05 31.98 -60.43
CA PRO A 251 -5.68 33.05 -61.20
C PRO A 251 -5.48 32.92 -62.72
N ASN A 252 -6.47 33.49 -63.41
CA ASN A 252 -6.53 34.07 -64.76
C ASN A 252 -5.29 34.00 -65.65
#